data_AF-A0A849G3V7-F1
#
_entry.id   AF-A0A849G3V7-F1
#
_cell.length_a   1.000
_cell.length_b   1.000
_cell.length_c   1.000
_cell.angle_alpha   90.00
_cell.angle_beta   90.00
_cell.angle_gamma   90.00
#
_symmetry.space_group_name_H-M   'P 1'
#
loop_
_entity.id
_entity.type
_entity.pdbx_description
1 polymer ?
#
loop_
_entity_poly.entity_id
_entity_poly.type
_entity_poly.pdbx_seq_one_letter_code
_entity_poly.pdbx_strand_id
1 'polypeptide(L)'
;FHFMLLAHVVMAGAFVWVYQRGHESKAWLPQGIRFGVAIALLAPIPMYTIYYTVQQMSGALAIQQIAGDTILLLILGILVAFLQRDKASG
;
A
#
# COMPACT_ATOMS: atom_id res chain seq x y z
N PHE A 1 7.34 -18.01 -10.70
CA PHE A 1 6.27 -17.08 -11.12
C PHE A 1 4.95 -17.31 -10.35
N HIS A 2 4.45 -18.54 -10.22
CA HIS A 2 3.18 -18.84 -9.49
C HIS A 2 3.10 -18.24 -8.07
N PHE A 3 4.16 -18.34 -7.27
CA PHE A 3 4.19 -17.75 -5.93
C PHE A 3 4.10 -16.22 -5.92
N MET A 4 4.60 -15.55 -6.97
CA MET A 4 4.52 -14.10 -7.10
C MET A 4 3.06 -13.68 -7.33
N LEU A 5 2.33 -14.39 -8.21
CA LEU A 5 0.91 -14.17 -8.42
C LEU A 5 0.12 -14.38 -7.13
N LEU A 6 0.37 -15.48 -6.42
CA LEU A 6 -0.27 -15.76 -5.13
C LEU A 6 0.00 -14.63 -4.12
N ALA A 7 1.24 -14.16 -4.01
CA ALA A 7 1.59 -13.05 -3.13
C ALA A 7 0.81 -11.77 -3.47
N HIS A 8 0.65 -11.45 -4.76
CA HIS A 8 -0.12 -10.27 -5.19
C HIS A 8 -1.61 -10.42 -4.89
N VAL A 9 -2.19 -11.62 -5.04
CA VAL A 9 -3.60 -11.88 -4.69
C VAL A 9 -3.80 -11.70 -3.18
N VAL A 10 -2.93 -12.28 -2.35
CA VAL A 10 -2.98 -12.15 -0.90
C VAL A 10 -2.83 -10.68 -0.48
N MET A 11 -1.86 -9.98 -1.07
CA MET A 11 -1.61 -8.57 -0.80
C MET A 11 -2.80 -7.70 -1.19
N ALA A 12 -3.36 -7.88 -2.38
CA ALA A 12 -4.53 -7.13 -2.83
C ALA A 12 -5.75 -7.36 -1.91
N GLY A 13 -6.01 -8.62 -1.54
CA GLY A 13 -7.09 -8.96 -0.62
C GLY A 13 -6.91 -8.33 0.76
N ALA A 14 -5.71 -8.45 1.34
CA ALA A 14 -5.38 -7.84 2.62
C ALA A 14 -5.48 -6.31 2.59
N PHE A 15 -4.94 -5.68 1.54
CA PHE A 15 -4.96 -4.23 1.37
C PHE A 15 -6.38 -3.67 1.33
N VAL A 16 -7.27 -4.30 0.55
CA VAL A 16 -8.70 -3.92 0.49
C VAL A 16 -9.41 -4.18 1.82
N TRP A 17 -9.12 -5.30 2.48
CA TRP A 17 -9.73 -5.64 3.76
C TRP A 17 -9.36 -4.64 4.87
N VAL A 18 -8.09 -4.25 4.97
CA VAL A 18 -7.65 -3.23 5.94
C VAL A 18 -8.30 -1.88 5.63
N TYR A 19 -8.38 -1.49 4.35
CA TYR A 19 -9.07 -0.25 3.95
C TYR A 19 -10.51 -0.21 4.46
N GLN A 20 -11.27 -1.31 4.29
CA GLN A 20 -12.67 -1.41 4.73
C GLN A 20 -12.85 -1.19 6.23
N ARG A 21 -11.87 -1.59 7.05
CA ARG A 21 -11.93 -1.44 8.51
C ARG A 21 -11.66 -0.01 8.99
N GLY A 22 -10.87 0.74 8.23
CA GLY A 22 -10.51 2.14 8.53
C GLY A 22 -11.27 3.18 7.71
N HIS A 23 -12.32 2.75 7.00
CA HIS A 23 -13.10 3.61 6.13
C HIS A 23 -13.98 4.56 6.95
N GLU A 24 -13.81 5.86 6.74
CA GLU A 24 -14.62 6.92 7.36
C GLU A 24 -15.53 7.57 6.31
N SER A 25 -16.62 8.21 6.71
CA SER A 25 -17.53 8.95 5.82
C SER A 25 -16.93 10.31 5.41
N LYS A 26 -15.74 10.28 4.80
CA LYS A 26 -14.99 11.46 4.33
C LYS A 26 -14.87 11.46 2.81
N ALA A 27 -14.34 12.54 2.26
CA ALA A 27 -14.01 12.59 0.83
C ALA A 27 -13.04 11.45 0.46
N TRP A 28 -13.42 10.68 -0.57
CA TRP A 28 -12.72 9.45 -0.96
C TRP A 28 -11.24 9.67 -1.30
N LEU A 29 -10.90 10.78 -1.97
CA LEU A 29 -9.53 11.02 -2.46
C LEU A 29 -8.52 11.25 -1.31
N PRO A 30 -8.71 12.22 -0.39
CA PRO A 30 -7.83 12.37 0.78
C PRO A 30 -7.74 11.10 1.64
N GLN A 31 -8.83 10.36 1.74
CA GLN A 31 -8.88 9.09 2.48
C GLN A 31 -8.03 8.00 1.84
N GLY A 32 -8.08 7.87 0.51
CA GLY A 32 -7.24 6.95 -0.24
C GLY A 32 -5.75 7.30 -0.12
N ILE A 33 -5.39 8.59 -0.21
CA ILE A 33 -4.01 9.06 0.00
C ILE A 33 -3.54 8.75 1.43
N ARG A 34 -4.34 9.10 2.44
CA ARG A 34 -4.02 8.82 3.85
C ARG A 34 -3.77 7.33 4.09
N PHE A 35 -4.61 6.48 3.51
CA PHE A 35 -4.45 5.03 3.61
C PHE A 35 -3.16 4.55 2.94
N GLY A 36 -2.88 4.98 1.71
CA GLY A 36 -1.65 4.64 1.01
C GLY A 36 -0.39 5.04 1.79
N VAL A 37 -0.37 6.25 2.37
CA VAL A 37 0.72 6.71 3.25
C VAL A 37 0.86 5.80 4.47
N ALA A 38 -0.25 5.46 5.13
CA ALA A 38 -0.22 4.59 6.31
C ALA A 38 0.38 3.21 6.01
N ILE A 39 0.02 2.61 4.87
CA ILE A 39 0.59 1.31 4.47
C ILE A 39 2.05 1.45 4.05
N ALA A 40 2.45 2.55 3.38
CA ALA A 40 3.84 2.79 3.02
C ALA A 40 4.75 2.87 4.26
N LEU A 41 4.30 3.58 5.30
CA LEU A 41 4.98 3.70 6.59
C LEU A 41 5.00 2.37 7.37
N LEU A 42 4.01 1.50 7.17
CA LEU A 42 3.94 0.20 7.82
C LEU A 42 4.81 -0.86 7.13
N ALA A 43 4.93 -0.83 5.80
CA ALA A 43 5.50 -1.93 5.03
C ALA A 43 6.78 -1.55 4.25
N PRO A 44 6.74 -0.98 3.03
CA PRO A 44 7.94 -0.84 2.20
C PRO A 44 9.03 0.01 2.86
N ILE A 45 8.67 1.11 3.55
CA ILE A 45 9.65 1.98 4.21
C ILE A 45 10.46 1.21 5.26
N PRO A 46 9.85 0.61 6.31
CA PRO A 46 10.60 -0.14 7.30
C PRO A 46 11.22 -1.42 6.72
N MET A 47 10.52 -2.13 5.83
CA MET A 47 11.01 -3.39 5.24
C MET A 47 12.32 -3.19 4.47
N TYR A 48 12.37 -2.23 3.55
CA TYR A 48 13.59 -1.99 2.77
C TYR A 48 14.69 -1.31 3.58
N THR A 49 14.34 -0.58 4.64
CA THR A 49 15.32 -0.10 5.63
C THR A 49 15.98 -1.27 6.36
N ILE A 50 15.20 -2.27 6.78
CA ILE A 50 15.71 -3.50 7.38
C ILE A 50 16.54 -4.30 6.37
N TYR A 51 16.12 -4.36 5.10
CA TYR A 51 16.88 -5.12 4.08
C TYR A 51 18.21 -4.45 3.75
N TYR A 52 18.26 -3.12 3.74
CA TYR A 52 19.52 -2.39 3.63
C TYR A 52 20.48 -2.75 4.78
N THR A 53 19.99 -2.82 6.02
CA THR A 53 20.85 -3.04 7.20
C THR A 53 21.18 -4.51 7.45
N VAL A 54 20.20 -5.41 7.34
CA VAL A 54 20.33 -6.82 7.70
C VAL A 54 20.79 -7.67 6.52
N GLN A 55 20.26 -7.39 5.33
CA GLN A 55 20.56 -8.17 4.11
C GLN A 55 21.61 -7.51 3.23
N GLN A 56 22.15 -6.36 3.63
CA GLN A 56 23.15 -5.59 2.88
C GLN A 56 22.70 -5.26 1.45
N MET A 57 21.39 -5.02 1.26
CA MET A 57 20.87 -4.55 -0.01
C MET A 57 21.52 -3.21 -0.38
N SER A 58 21.83 -2.98 -1.66
CA SER A 58 22.38 -1.70 -2.11
C SER A 58 21.47 -0.54 -1.71
N GLY A 59 22.03 0.54 -1.16
CA GLY A 59 21.27 1.72 -0.73
C GLY A 59 20.50 2.38 -1.88
N ALA A 60 21.08 2.41 -3.10
CA ALA A 60 20.39 2.92 -4.28
C ALA A 60 19.15 2.09 -4.63
N LEU A 61 19.27 0.76 -4.54
CA LEU A 61 18.15 -0.15 -4.77
C LEU A 61 17.08 0.01 -3.69
N ALA A 62 17.48 0.15 -2.41
CA ALA A 62 16.55 0.39 -1.31
C ALA A 62 15.71 1.65 -1.53
N ILE A 63 16.36 2.76 -1.92
CA ILE A 63 15.69 4.03 -2.18
C ILE A 63 14.70 3.88 -3.35
N GLN A 64 15.11 3.22 -4.44
CA GLN A 64 14.24 2.99 -5.60
C GLN A 64 13.03 2.15 -5.23
N GLN A 65 13.21 1.08 -4.44
CA GLN A 65 12.10 0.23 -3.99
C GLN A 65 11.16 0.97 -3.05
N ILE A 66 11.69 1.74 -2.08
CA ILE A 66 10.87 2.56 -1.19
C ILE A 66 10.04 3.57 -1.99
N ALA A 67 10.67 4.31 -2.91
CA ALA A 67 9.98 5.33 -3.70
C ALA A 67 8.91 4.71 -4.60
N GLY A 68 9.28 3.65 -5.34
CA GLY A 68 8.38 2.94 -6.24
C GLY A 68 7.17 2.35 -5.53
N ASP A 69 7.40 1.59 -4.45
CA ASP A 69 6.32 0.94 -3.70
C ASP A 69 5.45 1.96 -2.96
N THR A 70 6.03 3.05 -2.46
CA THR A 70 5.24 4.14 -1.85
C THR A 70 4.30 4.76 -2.87
N ILE A 71 4.80 5.10 -4.07
CA ILE A 71 3.96 5.66 -5.15
C ILE A 71 2.87 4.66 -5.55
N LEU A 72 3.23 3.38 -5.70
CA LEU A 72 2.27 2.32 -6.00
C LEU A 72 1.16 2.24 -4.95
N LEU A 73 1.50 2.24 -3.65
CA LEU A 73 0.53 2.17 -2.56
C LEU A 73 -0.38 3.40 -2.48
N LEU A 74 0.12 4.59 -2.84
CA LEU A 74 -0.72 5.78 -2.96
C LEU A 74 -1.75 5.61 -4.08
N ILE A 75 -1.32 5.16 -5.26
CA ILE A 75 -2.21 4.91 -6.39
C ILE A 75 -3.26 3.84 -6.04
N LEU A 76 -2.82 2.73 -5.41
CA LEU A 76 -3.73 1.67 -4.98
C LEU A 76 -4.70 2.15 -3.89
N GLY A 77 -4.23 2.97 -2.93
CA GLY A 77 -5.09 3.54 -1.90
C GLY A 77 -6.17 4.44 -2.48
N ILE A 78 -5.82 5.28 -3.45
CA ILE A 78 -6.76 6.09 -4.24
C ILE A 78 -7.73 5.20 -5.00
N LEU A 79 -7.24 4.17 -5.69
CA LEU A 79 -8.07 3.24 -6.47
C LEU A 79 -9.08 2.50 -5.59
N VAL A 80 -8.65 1.98 -4.44
CA VAL A 80 -9.56 1.30 -3.50
C VAL A 80 -10.60 2.26 -2.96
N ALA A 81 -10.20 3.49 -2.61
CA ALA A 81 -11.13 4.51 -2.15
C ALA A 81 -12.16 4.89 -3.23
N PHE A 82 -11.71 5.03 -4.47
CA PHE A 82 -12.58 5.29 -5.61
C PHE A 82 -13.58 4.16 -5.82
N LEU A 83 -13.15 2.90 -5.75
CA LEU A 83 -14.02 1.74 -5.94
C LEU A 83 -15.02 1.52 -4.79
N GLN A 84 -14.74 2.06 -3.60
CA GLN A 84 -15.62 1.93 -2.44
C GLN A 84 -16.50 3.15 -2.18
N ARG A 85 -16.32 4.26 -2.90
CA ARG A 85 -17.06 5.51 -2.68
C ARG A 85 -18.59 5.35 -2.77
N ASP A 86 -19.06 4.49 -3.67
CA ASP A 86 -20.50 4.29 -3.92
C ASP A 86 -21.14 3.30 -2.96
N LYS A 87 -20.33 2.51 -2.23
CA LYS A 87 -20.82 1.61 -1.17
C LYS A 87 -21.07 2.34 0.16
N ALA A 88 -20.61 3.58 0.28
CA ALA A 88 -20.76 4.40 1.48
C ALA A 88 -21.99 5.32 1.44
N SER A 89 -22.70 5.35 0.31
CA SER A 89 -23.86 6.23 0.04
C SER A 89 -25.19 5.47 -0.14
N GLY A 90 -25.22 4.16 0.18
CA GLY A 90 -26.43 3.35 0.28
C GLY A 90 -26.52 2.67 1.64
#